data_AF-U3JTY3-F1
#
_entry.id   AF-U3JTY3-F1
#
_cell.length_a   1.000
_cell.length_b   1.000
_cell.length_c   1.000
_cell.angle_alpha   90.00
_cell.angle_beta   90.00
_cell.angle_gamma   90.00
#
_symmetry.space_group_name_H-M   'P 1'
#
loop_
_entity.id
_entity.type
_entity.pdbx_description
1 polymer ?
#
loop_
_entity_poly.entity_id
_entity_poly.type
_entity_poly.pdbx_seq_one_letter_code
_entity_poly.pdbx_strand_id
1 'polypeptide(L)'
;MARGQVLAAWALLASLAVASWGVRGQVLVKEFSGKVFLECVRAQGSKNITWWKDGSTVGHEAQLDLSGVYDDPRGLYVCETGGQRRSLQVHYRMCQNCIEVDAPTVSGIVIADVLATLFLAVAVYCVSGHDRSHASRASDRQNLIANELYQPLGEREDGQYSRLAPTRARK
;
A
#
# COMPACT_ATOMS: atom_id res chain seq x y z
N MET A 1 -3.12 -30.13 -66.65
CA MET A 1 -2.50 -29.86 -65.34
C MET A 1 -1.53 -28.69 -65.47
N ALA A 2 -1.98 -27.43 -65.32
CA ALA A 2 -1.09 -26.25 -65.32
C ALA A 2 -1.80 -24.96 -64.87
N ARG A 3 -2.59 -25.01 -63.78
CA ARG A 3 -3.34 -23.82 -63.31
C ARG A 3 -3.23 -23.56 -61.80
N GLY A 4 -2.47 -24.39 -61.08
CA GLY A 4 -2.28 -24.29 -59.62
C GLY A 4 -0.92 -23.72 -59.19
N GLN A 5 0.09 -23.66 -60.07
CA GLN A 5 1.44 -23.23 -59.69
C GLN A 5 1.65 -21.71 -59.69
N VAL A 6 0.80 -20.94 -60.37
CA VAL A 6 1.01 -19.48 -60.47
C VAL A 6 0.53 -18.77 -59.18
N LEU A 7 -0.56 -19.23 -58.55
CA LEU A 7 -1.12 -18.53 -57.38
C LEU A 7 -0.26 -18.66 -56.11
N ALA A 8 0.49 -19.76 -55.97
CA ALA A 8 1.36 -19.98 -54.81
C ALA A 8 2.59 -19.04 -54.81
N ALA A 9 3.10 -18.68 -55.99
CA ALA A 9 4.27 -17.80 -56.12
C ALA A 9 3.97 -16.35 -55.70
N TRP A 10 2.75 -15.86 -55.97
CA TRP A 10 2.34 -14.51 -55.56
C TRP A 10 2.02 -14.40 -54.07
N ALA A 11 1.54 -15.48 -53.44
CA ALA A 11 1.30 -15.51 -52.00
C ALA A 11 2.62 -15.44 -51.18
N LEU A 12 3.71 -16.04 -51.68
CA LEU A 12 5.01 -16.02 -51.01
C LEU A 12 5.72 -14.66 -51.15
N LEU A 13 5.48 -13.90 -52.22
CA LEU A 13 6.04 -12.55 -52.39
C LEU A 13 5.33 -11.48 -51.54
N ALA A 14 4.05 -11.67 -51.22
CA ALA A 14 3.32 -10.75 -50.33
C ALA A 14 3.78 -10.85 -48.86
N SER A 15 4.25 -12.02 -48.43
CA SER A 15 4.66 -12.28 -47.03
C SER A 15 6.01 -11.66 -46.64
N LEU A 16 6.85 -11.29 -47.61
CA LEU A 16 8.18 -10.71 -47.34
C LEU A 16 8.18 -9.16 -47.32
N ALA A 17 7.07 -8.51 -47.65
CA ALA A 17 7.01 -7.04 -47.74
C ALA A 17 6.63 -6.34 -46.43
N VAL A 18 6.40 -7.05 -45.32
CA VAL A 18 5.91 -6.45 -44.05
C VAL A 18 7.00 -6.32 -42.97
N ALA A 19 8.28 -6.57 -43.30
CA ALA A 19 9.37 -6.51 -42.34
C ALA A 19 10.37 -5.37 -42.62
N SER A 20 9.88 -4.14 -42.87
CA SER A 20 10.72 -2.95 -42.69
C SER A 20 9.91 -1.67 -42.49
N TRP A 21 8.92 -1.70 -41.59
CA TRP A 21 8.63 -0.47 -40.86
C TRP A 21 9.71 -0.26 -39.82
N GLY A 22 10.85 0.23 -40.31
CA GLY A 22 11.86 0.84 -39.47
C GLY A 22 11.17 1.91 -38.64
N VAL A 23 11.17 1.72 -37.33
CA VAL A 23 10.70 2.68 -36.34
C VAL A 23 11.46 3.97 -36.58
N ARG A 24 10.84 4.92 -37.29
CA ARG A 24 11.44 6.23 -37.59
C ARG A 24 11.48 7.02 -36.29
N GLY A 25 12.63 6.97 -35.62
CA GLY A 25 13.08 7.95 -34.65
C GLY A 25 12.16 8.13 -33.44
N GLN A 26 12.36 7.34 -32.41
CA GLN A 26 11.69 7.53 -31.12
C GLN A 26 12.41 8.61 -30.31
N VAL A 27 11.65 9.43 -29.57
CA VAL A 27 12.14 10.20 -28.42
C VAL A 27 11.94 9.30 -27.21
N LEU A 28 12.99 9.07 -26.43
CA LEU A 28 12.94 8.21 -25.24
C LEU A 28 12.64 9.06 -24.01
N VAL A 29 11.82 8.53 -23.11
CA VAL A 29 11.57 9.13 -21.78
C VAL A 29 12.30 8.26 -20.76
N LYS A 30 13.20 8.87 -19.98
CA LYS A 30 13.93 8.22 -18.89
C LYS A 30 13.55 8.88 -17.58
N GLU A 31 13.21 8.09 -16.58
CA GLU A 31 12.90 8.58 -15.24
C GLU A 31 13.95 8.08 -14.26
N PHE A 32 14.56 8.99 -13.51
CA PHE A 32 15.57 8.65 -12.51
C PHE A 32 15.46 9.56 -11.29
N SER A 33 15.36 8.97 -10.10
CA SER A 33 15.32 9.70 -8.82
C SER A 33 14.25 10.80 -8.74
N GLY A 34 13.06 10.57 -9.30
CA GLY A 34 11.96 11.55 -9.28
C GLY A 34 12.16 12.75 -10.22
N LYS A 35 13.07 12.62 -11.20
CA LYS A 35 13.26 13.55 -12.31
C LYS A 35 12.99 12.86 -13.64
N VAL A 36 12.48 13.63 -14.60
CA VAL A 36 12.18 13.13 -15.94
C VAL A 36 13.18 13.71 -16.94
N PHE A 37 13.75 12.84 -17.75
CA PHE A 37 14.69 13.18 -18.81
C PHE A 37 14.15 12.74 -20.16
N LEU A 38 14.22 13.63 -21.15
CA LEU A 38 13.93 13.29 -22.54
C LEU A 38 15.24 13.06 -23.28
N GLU A 39 15.36 11.95 -23.99
CA GLU A 39 16.51 11.64 -24.82
C GLU A 39 16.11 11.56 -26.29
N CYS A 40 16.82 12.31 -27.13
CA CYS A 40 16.58 12.28 -28.57
C CYS A 40 17.53 11.32 -29.26
N VAL A 41 17.00 10.31 -29.95
CA VAL A 41 17.81 9.35 -30.71
C VAL A 41 18.54 10.06 -31.85
N ARG A 42 19.85 10.21 -31.75
CA ARG A 42 20.64 10.91 -32.77
C ARG A 42 20.54 10.16 -34.11
N ALA A 43 20.16 10.86 -35.20
CA ALA A 43 20.26 10.28 -36.54
C ALA A 43 21.75 10.20 -36.92
N GLN A 44 22.19 9.05 -37.44
CA GLN A 44 23.57 8.79 -37.86
C GLN A 44 24.18 10.02 -38.56
N GLY A 45 25.19 10.64 -37.94
CA GLY A 45 25.95 11.77 -38.52
C GLY A 45 25.55 13.19 -38.08
N SER A 46 24.48 13.38 -37.31
CA SER A 46 24.04 14.72 -36.86
C SER A 46 24.67 15.12 -35.52
N LYS A 47 25.46 16.20 -35.51
CA LYS A 47 26.12 16.71 -34.29
C LYS A 47 25.27 17.70 -33.48
N ASN A 48 24.28 18.32 -34.12
CA ASN A 48 23.57 19.47 -33.56
C ASN A 48 22.14 19.03 -33.21
N ILE A 49 21.82 19.08 -31.92
CA ILE A 49 20.47 18.79 -31.39
C ILE A 49 19.90 20.11 -30.88
N THR A 50 18.64 20.37 -31.16
CA THR A 50 17.91 21.54 -30.65
C THR A 50 16.58 21.09 -30.11
N TRP A 51 16.27 21.49 -28.89
CA TRP A 51 15.01 21.21 -28.22
C TRP A 51 14.12 22.43 -28.22
N TRP A 52 12.85 22.18 -28.52
CA TRP A 52 11.80 23.17 -28.52
C TRP A 52 10.68 22.73 -27.57
N LYS A 53 10.18 23.66 -26.77
CA LYS A 53 8.96 23.49 -25.97
C LYS A 53 7.96 24.55 -26.38
N ASP A 54 6.80 24.13 -26.88
CA ASP A 54 5.70 25.03 -27.28
C ASP A 54 6.15 26.20 -28.20
N GLY A 55 7.18 25.96 -29.03
CA GLY A 55 7.75 26.96 -29.96
C GLY A 55 8.94 27.76 -29.44
N SER A 56 9.37 27.57 -28.19
CA SER A 56 10.56 28.22 -27.60
C SER A 56 11.74 27.25 -27.47
N THR A 57 12.96 27.70 -27.71
CA THR A 57 14.16 26.86 -27.57
C THR A 57 14.51 26.65 -26.10
N VAL A 58 14.63 25.40 -25.67
CA VAL A 58 14.88 25.03 -24.26
C VAL A 58 16.22 24.34 -24.00
N GLY A 59 16.92 23.88 -25.04
CA GLY A 59 18.24 23.26 -24.87
C GLY A 59 18.87 22.73 -26.15
N HIS A 60 20.15 22.37 -26.06
CA HIS A 60 20.96 21.87 -27.19
C HIS A 60 21.58 20.49 -26.96
N GLU A 61 21.34 19.92 -25.78
CA GLU A 61 21.93 18.64 -25.39
C GLU A 61 21.12 17.46 -25.92
N ALA A 62 21.72 16.26 -25.94
CA ALA A 62 21.01 15.04 -26.34
C ALA A 62 19.92 14.64 -25.35
N GLN A 63 20.13 15.01 -24.08
CA GLN A 63 19.24 14.78 -22.97
C GLN A 63 18.70 16.13 -22.48
N LEU A 64 17.38 16.24 -22.30
CA LEU A 64 16.71 17.41 -21.75
C LEU A 64 16.13 17.05 -20.39
N ASP A 65 16.50 17.80 -19.35
CA ASP A 65 15.92 17.67 -18.00
C ASP A 65 14.59 18.43 -17.95
N LEU A 66 13.51 17.73 -17.60
CA LEU A 66 12.15 18.28 -17.42
C LEU A 66 11.89 18.75 -15.98
N SER A 67 12.94 18.80 -15.15
CA SER A 67 12.86 19.00 -13.69
C SER A 67 12.17 17.85 -12.97
N GLY A 68 11.69 18.14 -11.76
CA GLY A 68 11.05 17.14 -10.91
C GLY A 68 9.75 16.68 -11.53
N VAL A 69 9.44 15.41 -11.34
CA VAL A 69 8.16 14.84 -11.76
C VAL A 69 7.00 15.63 -11.09
N TYR A 70 7.22 16.12 -9.87
CA TYR A 70 6.28 16.95 -9.08
C TYR A 70 5.94 18.32 -9.68
N ASP A 71 6.73 18.83 -10.62
CA ASP A 71 6.45 20.10 -11.29
C ASP A 71 5.38 19.97 -12.39
N ASP A 72 4.82 18.77 -12.56
CA ASP A 72 3.80 18.45 -13.56
C ASP A 72 4.21 18.94 -14.97
N PRO A 73 5.38 18.49 -15.49
CA PRO A 73 5.84 18.93 -16.80
C PRO A 73 4.85 18.49 -17.88
N ARG A 74 4.26 19.48 -18.54
CA ARG A 74 3.29 19.32 -19.62
C ARG A 74 3.68 20.20 -20.80
N GLY A 75 3.38 19.72 -22.00
CA GLY A 75 3.58 20.48 -23.23
C GLY A 75 4.05 19.63 -24.39
N LEU A 76 4.20 20.27 -25.54
CA LEU A 76 4.75 19.64 -26.74
C LEU A 76 6.26 19.89 -26.80
N TYR A 77 7.02 18.80 -26.71
CA TYR A 77 8.47 18.83 -26.86
C TYR A 77 8.86 18.40 -28.26
N VAL A 78 9.71 19.16 -28.94
CA VAL A 78 10.20 18.84 -30.28
C VAL A 78 11.71 18.80 -30.26
N CYS A 79 12.28 17.65 -30.63
CA CYS A 79 13.69 17.52 -30.91
C CYS A 79 13.92 17.70 -32.42
N GLU A 80 14.80 18.63 -32.78
CA GLU A 80 15.27 18.82 -34.15
C GLU A 80 16.74 18.43 -34.25
N THR A 81 17.02 17.52 -35.19
CA THR A 81 18.34 16.90 -35.37
C THR A 81 18.61 16.72 -36.86
N GLY A 82 19.58 17.46 -37.42
CA GLY A 82 19.94 17.38 -38.84
C GLY A 82 18.77 17.63 -39.80
N GLY A 83 17.85 18.53 -39.46
CA GLY A 83 16.65 18.85 -40.25
C GLY A 83 15.47 17.88 -40.06
N GLN A 84 15.63 16.82 -39.26
CA GLN A 84 14.53 15.95 -38.87
C GLN A 84 13.93 16.45 -37.54
N ARG A 85 12.63 16.75 -37.55
CA ARG A 85 11.87 17.16 -36.37
C ARG A 85 11.06 16.00 -35.82
N ARG A 86 11.12 15.78 -34.51
CA ARG A 86 10.39 14.73 -33.81
C ARG A 86 9.70 15.33 -32.60
N SER A 87 8.37 15.21 -32.57
CA SER A 87 7.52 15.76 -31.52
C SER A 87 7.08 14.67 -30.55
N LEU A 88 7.07 15.01 -29.26
CA LEU A 88 6.55 14.20 -28.16
C LEU A 88 5.64 15.07 -27.30
N GLN A 89 4.37 14.69 -27.18
CA GLN A 89 3.46 15.31 -26.23
C GLN A 89 3.70 14.69 -24.85
N VAL A 90 4.17 15.49 -23.91
CA VAL A 90 4.39 15.05 -22.53
C VAL A 90 3.20 15.49 -21.68
N HIS A 91 2.62 14.54 -20.94
CA HIS A 91 1.50 14.80 -20.04
C HIS A 91 1.69 14.06 -18.72
N TYR A 92 2.48 14.64 -17.82
CA TYR A 92 2.56 14.16 -16.45
C TYR A 92 1.38 14.67 -15.63
N ARG A 93 0.79 13.77 -14.85
CA ARG A 93 -0.17 14.05 -13.78
C ARG A 93 0.39 13.44 -12.51
N MET A 94 1.06 14.24 -11.71
CA MET A 94 1.36 13.89 -10.33
C MET A 94 0.15 14.17 -9.47
N CYS A 95 -0.06 13.31 -8.49
CA CYS A 95 -0.90 13.65 -7.35
C CYS A 95 0.01 14.09 -6.21
N GLN A 96 -0.15 15.35 -5.79
CA GLN A 96 0.38 15.79 -4.49
C GLN A 96 -0.31 14.92 -3.41
N ASN A 97 0.49 14.32 -2.51
CA ASN A 97 0.04 13.38 -1.46
C ASN A 97 -0.40 11.96 -1.90
N CYS A 98 -0.06 11.49 -3.11
CA CYS A 98 -0.21 10.06 -3.40
C CYS A 98 0.88 9.27 -2.66
N ILE A 99 0.48 8.54 -1.61
CA ILE A 99 1.33 7.55 -0.95
C ILE A 99 1.34 6.31 -1.85
N GLU A 100 2.51 5.85 -2.24
CA GLU A 100 2.66 4.55 -2.88
C GLU A 100 2.33 3.47 -1.84
N VAL A 101 1.12 2.93 -1.93
CA VAL A 101 0.60 1.96 -0.97
C VAL A 101 1.17 0.59 -1.32
N ASP A 102 2.41 0.39 -0.92
CA ASP A 102 3.12 -0.86 -1.09
C ASP A 102 2.60 -1.94 -0.12
N ALA A 103 2.61 -3.19 -0.56
CA ALA A 103 2.21 -4.35 0.26
C ALA A 103 2.86 -4.38 1.67
N PRO A 104 4.17 -4.10 1.85
CA PRO A 104 4.76 -3.99 3.17
C PRO A 104 4.19 -2.83 4.01
N THR A 105 3.89 -1.67 3.40
CA THR A 105 3.32 -0.52 4.10
C THR A 105 1.91 -0.82 4.60
N VAL A 106 1.06 -1.42 3.76
CA VAL A 106 -0.30 -1.85 4.15
C VAL A 106 -0.25 -2.87 5.28
N SER A 107 0.58 -3.90 5.13
CA SER A 107 0.68 -4.94 6.14
C SER A 107 1.20 -4.40 7.47
N GLY A 108 2.16 -3.47 7.45
CA GLY A 108 2.64 -2.78 8.64
C GLY A 108 1.54 -2.01 9.38
N ILE A 109 0.69 -1.27 8.65
CA ILE A 109 -0.44 -0.54 9.24
C ILE A 109 -1.42 -1.51 9.91
N VAL A 110 -1.78 -2.61 9.24
CA VAL A 110 -2.70 -3.60 9.80
C VAL A 110 -2.14 -4.27 11.05
N ILE A 111 -0.87 -4.68 11.03
CA ILE A 111 -0.22 -5.31 12.19
C ILE A 111 -0.14 -4.34 13.37
N ALA A 112 0.21 -3.07 13.12
CA ALA A 112 0.28 -2.05 14.15
C ALA A 112 -1.08 -1.82 14.82
N ASP A 113 -2.17 -1.78 14.04
CA ASP A 113 -3.53 -1.62 14.56
C ASP A 113 -3.98 -2.82 15.42
N VAL A 114 -3.67 -4.04 14.97
CA VAL A 114 -3.96 -5.26 15.76
C VAL A 114 -3.21 -5.26 17.09
N LEU A 115 -1.94 -4.84 17.11
CA LEU A 115 -1.18 -4.74 18.36
C LEU A 115 -1.73 -3.64 19.27
N ALA A 116 -2.06 -2.46 18.72
CA ALA A 116 -2.62 -1.36 19.47
C ALA A 116 -3.95 -1.74 20.13
N THR A 117 -4.85 -2.40 19.39
CA THR A 117 -6.14 -2.87 19.91
C THR A 117 -5.96 -3.94 20.98
N LEU A 118 -5.00 -4.86 20.84
CA LEU A 118 -4.67 -5.84 21.88
C LEU A 118 -4.19 -5.16 23.17
N PHE A 119 -3.30 -4.18 23.08
CA PHE A 119 -2.82 -3.43 24.25
C PHE A 119 -3.95 -2.68 24.95
N LEU A 120 -4.84 -2.04 24.19
CA LEU A 120 -6.03 -1.39 24.75
C LEU A 120 -6.95 -2.39 25.45
N ALA A 121 -7.18 -3.56 24.85
CA ALA A 121 -8.01 -4.61 25.45
C ALA A 121 -7.42 -5.13 26.78
N VAL A 122 -6.11 -5.38 26.84
CA VAL A 122 -5.42 -5.81 28.06
C VAL A 122 -5.48 -4.71 29.13
N ALA A 123 -5.26 -3.45 28.75
CA ALA A 123 -5.34 -2.33 29.70
C ALA A 123 -6.72 -2.23 30.34
N VAL A 124 -7.79 -2.30 29.54
CA VAL A 124 -9.19 -2.30 30.04
C VAL A 124 -9.47 -3.52 30.92
N TYR A 125 -8.99 -4.70 30.52
CA TYR A 125 -9.15 -5.92 31.31
C TYR A 125 -8.46 -5.81 32.67
N CYS A 126 -7.23 -5.29 32.73
CA CYS A 126 -6.51 -5.09 33.98
C CYS A 126 -7.19 -4.07 34.91
N VAL A 127 -7.71 -2.96 34.36
CA VAL A 127 -8.43 -1.94 35.14
C VAL A 127 -9.75 -2.50 35.69
N SER A 128 -10.52 -3.22 34.88
CA SER A 128 -11.81 -3.81 35.29
C SER A 128 -11.67 -5.07 36.15
N GLY A 129 -10.54 -5.77 36.08
CA GLY A 129 -10.24 -6.95 36.90
C GLY A 129 -9.65 -6.65 38.28
N HIS A 130 -9.25 -5.41 38.55
CA HIS A 130 -8.53 -5.02 39.77
C HIS A 130 -9.37 -5.20 41.07
N ASP A 131 -10.70 -5.24 40.97
CA ASP A 131 -11.58 -5.44 42.13
C ASP A 131 -11.69 -6.90 42.62
N ARG A 132 -11.08 -7.88 41.93
CA ARG A 132 -11.18 -9.30 42.33
C ARG A 132 -9.93 -9.91 42.98
N SER A 133 -8.74 -9.33 42.86
CA SER A 133 -7.51 -9.93 43.43
C SER A 133 -7.02 -9.29 44.74
N HIS A 134 -7.58 -8.14 45.14
CA HIS A 134 -7.27 -7.52 46.44
C HIS A 134 -8.34 -7.77 47.52
N ALA A 135 -9.15 -8.83 47.37
CA ALA A 135 -9.70 -9.54 48.53
C ALA A 135 -8.59 -10.37 49.25
N SER A 136 -7.36 -9.83 49.32
CA SER A 136 -6.31 -10.30 50.21
C SER A 136 -6.71 -9.93 51.63
N ARG A 137 -7.58 -10.77 52.20
CA ARG A 137 -7.47 -11.49 53.47
C ARG A 137 -6.15 -11.37 54.28
N ALA A 138 -5.57 -10.19 54.39
CA ALA A 138 -4.35 -9.93 55.16
C ALA A 138 -4.54 -8.88 56.27
N SER A 139 -5.69 -8.18 56.33
CA SER A 139 -5.97 -7.21 57.40
C SER A 139 -6.93 -7.73 58.49
N ASP A 140 -7.39 -8.98 58.41
CA ASP A 140 -8.39 -9.53 59.34
C ASP A 140 -7.77 -10.45 60.42
N ARG A 141 -6.50 -10.21 60.75
CA ARG A 141 -5.75 -10.94 61.79
C ARG A 141 -5.17 -10.01 62.86
N GLN A 142 -5.65 -8.77 62.96
CA GLN A 142 -5.26 -7.88 64.04
C GLN A 142 -6.49 -7.19 64.62
N ASN A 143 -6.90 -7.72 65.78
CA ASN A 143 -7.76 -7.12 66.81
C ASN A 143 -9.19 -7.65 66.94
N LEU A 144 -9.38 -8.98 66.89
CA LEU A 144 -10.42 -9.61 67.71
C LEU A 144 -9.97 -9.55 69.17
N ILE A 145 -10.30 -8.43 69.82
CA ILE A 145 -10.46 -8.35 71.27
C ILE A 145 -11.40 -9.50 71.65
N ALA A 146 -10.93 -10.40 72.51
CA ALA A 146 -11.74 -11.45 73.11
C ALA A 146 -12.87 -10.80 73.92
N ASN A 147 -14.03 -10.62 73.30
CA ASN A 147 -15.28 -10.36 74.00
C ASN A 147 -16.29 -11.42 73.56
N GLU A 148 -16.53 -12.35 74.47
CA GLU A 148 -17.32 -13.59 74.41
C GLU A 148 -18.82 -13.40 74.13
N LEU A 149 -19.23 -12.38 73.36
CA LEU A 149 -20.66 -12.02 73.24
C LEU A 149 -21.19 -11.79 71.83
N TYR A 150 -20.48 -12.22 70.78
CA TYR A 150 -21.05 -12.28 69.45
C TYR A 150 -20.69 -13.59 68.76
N GLN A 151 -21.70 -14.43 68.59
CA GLN A 151 -21.61 -15.68 67.86
C GLN A 151 -21.68 -15.36 66.37
N PRO A 152 -20.67 -15.72 65.54
CA PRO A 152 -20.72 -15.45 64.11
C PRO A 152 -21.85 -16.29 63.49
N LEU A 153 -22.75 -15.62 62.78
CA LEU A 153 -23.83 -16.26 62.03
C LEU A 153 -23.18 -17.17 60.98
N GLY A 154 -23.43 -18.47 61.11
CA GLY A 154 -22.98 -19.47 60.17
C GLY A 154 -23.50 -19.17 58.76
N GLU A 155 -22.59 -19.30 57.80
CA GLU A 155 -22.85 -19.23 56.36
C GLU A 155 -24.15 -19.98 56.03
N ARG A 156 -25.13 -19.26 55.49
CA ARG A 156 -26.42 -19.81 55.12
C ARG A 156 -26.21 -20.82 53.99
N GLU A 157 -26.29 -22.10 54.35
CA GLU A 157 -26.25 -23.22 53.42
C GLU A 157 -27.49 -23.16 52.54
N ASP A 158 -27.32 -22.68 51.30
CA ASP A 158 -28.32 -22.74 50.23
C ASP A 158 -28.53 -24.19 49.81
N GLY A 159 -29.36 -24.88 50.59
CA GLY A 159 -29.79 -26.26 50.38
C GLY A 159 -31.27 -26.41 50.72
N GLN A 160 -32.14 -25.62 50.07
CA GLN A 160 -33.55 -25.96 49.96
C GLN A 160 -33.66 -27.42 49.48
N TYR A 161 -34.43 -28.24 50.20
CA TYR A 161 -34.72 -29.66 49.95
C TYR A 161 -33.69 -30.68 50.43
N SER A 162 -33.51 -30.87 51.75
CA SER A 162 -33.23 -32.22 52.29
C SER A 162 -33.36 -32.32 53.82
N ARG A 163 -34.59 -32.52 54.30
CA ARG A 163 -35.00 -33.73 55.06
C ARG A 163 -36.33 -33.48 55.77
N LEU A 164 -37.23 -34.41 55.53
CA LEU A 164 -38.58 -34.51 56.10
C LEU A 164 -38.51 -34.51 57.62
N ALA A 165 -39.38 -33.70 58.25
CA ALA A 165 -39.55 -33.66 59.69
C ALA A 165 -39.97 -35.06 60.21
N PRO A 166 -39.34 -35.59 61.28
CA PRO A 166 -39.86 -36.78 61.93
C PRO A 166 -41.19 -36.45 62.62
N THR A 167 -42.22 -37.23 62.30
CA THR A 167 -43.55 -37.14 62.93
C THR A 167 -43.46 -37.46 64.42
N ARG A 168 -43.84 -36.50 65.26
CA ARG A 168 -44.00 -36.67 66.71
C ARG A 168 -45.21 -37.57 66.98
N ALA A 169 -45.00 -38.77 67.52
CA ALA A 169 -46.07 -39.57 68.11
C ALA A 169 -46.51 -38.93 69.44
N ARG A 170 -47.82 -38.87 69.67
CA ARG A 170 -48.45 -38.23 70.83
C ARG A 170 -49.07 -39.27 71.74
N LYS A 171 -48.76 -39.12 73.03
CA LYS A 171 -49.36 -39.68 74.26
C LYS A 171 -48.88 -41.05 74.71
#